data_AF-A0A8J5SZX9-F1
#
_entry.id   AF-A0A8J5SZX9-F1
#
_cell.length_a   1.000
_cell.length_b   1.000
_cell.length_c   1.000
_cell.angle_alpha   90.00
_cell.angle_beta   90.00
_cell.angle_gamma   90.00
#
_symmetry.space_group_name_H-M   'P 1'
#
loop_
_entity.id
_entity.type
_entity.pdbx_description
1 polymer ?
#
loop_
_entity_poly.entity_id
_entity_poly.type
_entity_poly.pdbx_seq_one_letter_code
_entity_poly.pdbx_strand_id
1 'polypeptide(L)'
;MAVQHSLEVGGDSRCDDDGHPPRNGTAWTCVAHIITAVIGSGVLSLAWSVAQLGWVAGPVCMLCFALVTYVSAALLADCYRRDGADKGPRNRSYMDAVRVFLGKKQTWVCGSLQYVSLYGCGVAYTITTATSMRAILRSNCYHAHGHGAPCSYGGSYYMLMFGAAQLFLSFIPDFHDMAWLSVLAAVMSFSYAFIGLGLGLANTIGTPCFLFIV
;
A
#
# COMPACT_ATOMS: atom_id res chain seq x y z
N MET A 1 -27.98 -43.30 39.85
CA MET A 1 -26.98 -42.23 39.97
C MET A 1 -26.51 -41.88 38.56
N ALA A 2 -26.56 -40.60 38.22
CA ALA A 2 -26.38 -39.96 36.90
C ALA A 2 -25.28 -40.62 36.03
N VAL A 3 -25.57 -41.11 34.81
CA VAL A 3 -25.91 -40.44 33.53
C VAL A 3 -24.78 -39.56 33.00
N GLN A 4 -24.26 -40.01 31.84
CA GLN A 4 -23.27 -39.40 30.96
C GLN A 4 -23.51 -37.90 30.70
N HIS A 5 -22.43 -37.14 30.55
CA HIS A 5 -22.36 -36.24 29.40
C HIS A 5 -20.91 -36.08 28.94
N SER A 6 -20.63 -36.71 27.81
CA SER A 6 -19.52 -36.37 26.94
C SER A 6 -19.45 -34.85 26.79
N LEU A 7 -18.30 -34.26 27.10
CA LEU A 7 -17.94 -32.95 26.57
C LEU A 7 -17.69 -33.15 25.07
N GLU A 8 -18.78 -33.18 24.31
CA GLU A 8 -18.76 -32.67 22.95
C GLU A 8 -18.22 -31.25 23.04
N VAL A 9 -16.92 -31.08 22.80
CA VAL A 9 -16.43 -29.89 22.13
C VAL A 9 -17.04 -29.98 20.74
N GLY A 10 -18.30 -29.55 20.63
CA GLY A 10 -18.92 -29.25 19.36
C GLY A 10 -17.99 -28.24 18.71
N GLY A 11 -17.26 -28.70 17.69
CA GLY A 11 -16.50 -27.83 16.82
C GLY A 11 -17.51 -26.85 16.25
N ASP A 12 -17.50 -25.63 16.78
CA ASP A 12 -18.32 -24.57 16.26
C ASP A 12 -17.77 -24.32 14.84
N SER A 13 -18.43 -24.88 13.82
CA SER A 13 -18.06 -24.80 12.39
C SER A 13 -18.06 -23.35 11.85
N ARG A 14 -18.18 -22.38 12.76
CA ARG A 14 -18.22 -20.95 12.57
C ARG A 14 -16.87 -20.27 12.83
N CYS A 15 -15.87 -21.00 13.34
CA CYS A 15 -14.56 -20.46 13.70
C CYS A 15 -13.39 -21.33 13.18
N ASP A 16 -12.32 -20.69 12.69
CA ASP A 16 -11.03 -21.29 12.32
C ASP A 16 -10.31 -21.88 13.54
N ASP A 17 -9.23 -22.66 13.31
CA ASP A 17 -8.36 -23.26 14.35
C ASP A 17 -7.82 -22.26 15.40
N ASP A 18 -7.81 -20.95 15.11
CA ASP A 18 -7.42 -19.88 16.03
C ASP A 18 -8.61 -19.16 16.71
N GLY A 19 -9.81 -19.73 16.67
CA GLY A 19 -11.01 -19.24 17.38
C GLY A 19 -11.67 -18.00 16.78
N HIS A 20 -11.33 -17.65 15.53
CA HIS A 20 -11.84 -16.48 14.83
C HIS A 20 -12.68 -16.86 13.61
N PRO A 21 -13.52 -15.96 13.06
CA PRO A 21 -14.31 -16.25 11.86
C PRO A 21 -13.44 -16.77 10.70
N PRO A 22 -13.94 -17.72 9.90
CA PRO A 22 -13.19 -18.36 8.83
C PRO A 22 -12.79 -17.34 7.76
N ARG A 23 -11.56 -17.47 7.26
CA ARG A 23 -11.05 -16.63 6.18
C ARG A 23 -11.58 -17.13 4.84
N ASN A 24 -12.37 -16.30 4.15
CA ASN A 24 -12.93 -16.64 2.83
C ASN A 24 -12.10 -16.13 1.63
N GLY A 25 -10.90 -15.60 1.89
CA GLY A 25 -10.02 -15.04 0.86
C GLY A 25 -9.27 -16.13 0.07
N THR A 26 -9.13 -15.93 -1.24
CA THR A 26 -8.35 -16.81 -2.13
C THR A 26 -6.96 -16.23 -2.41
N ALA A 27 -6.04 -17.04 -2.92
CA ALA A 27 -4.73 -16.58 -3.38
C ALA A 27 -4.85 -15.42 -4.39
N TRP A 28 -5.88 -15.44 -5.25
CA TRP A 28 -6.15 -14.37 -6.20
C TRP A 28 -6.49 -13.05 -5.50
N THR A 29 -7.39 -13.08 -4.50
CA THR A 29 -7.71 -11.87 -3.72
C THR A 29 -6.51 -11.37 -2.92
N CYS A 30 -5.68 -12.28 -2.40
CA CYS A 30 -4.45 -11.92 -1.70
C CYS A 30 -3.45 -11.22 -2.63
N VAL A 31 -3.18 -11.78 -3.81
CA VAL A 31 -2.31 -11.18 -4.82
C VAL A 31 -2.85 -9.81 -5.24
N ALA A 32 -4.16 -9.69 -5.47
CA ALA A 32 -4.77 -8.41 -5.79
C ALA A 32 -4.54 -7.36 -4.68
N HIS A 33 -4.74 -7.72 -3.41
CA HIS A 33 -4.49 -6.82 -2.29
C HIS A 33 -3.01 -6.44 -2.12
N ILE A 34 -2.08 -7.35 -2.42
CA ILE A 34 -0.64 -7.04 -2.41
C ILE A 34 -0.32 -6.03 -3.52
N ILE A 35 -0.82 -6.27 -4.73
CA ILE A 35 -0.61 -5.37 -5.87
C ILE A 35 -1.16 -3.98 -5.55
N THR A 36 -2.36 -3.87 -4.99
CA THR A 36 -2.94 -2.56 -4.65
C THR A 36 -2.23 -1.85 -3.50
N ALA A 37 -1.66 -2.60 -2.55
CA ALA A 37 -0.84 -2.04 -1.49
C ALA A 37 0.50 -1.49 -2.01
N VAL A 38 1.10 -2.14 -3.01
CA VAL A 38 2.41 -1.76 -3.57
C VAL A 38 2.28 -0.66 -4.64
N ILE A 39 1.30 -0.77 -5.53
CA ILE A 39 1.06 0.20 -6.59
C ILE A 39 0.34 1.41 -6.00
N GLY A 40 1.11 2.33 -5.43
CA GLY A 40 0.64 3.59 -4.82
C GLY A 40 1.34 4.83 -5.36
N SER A 41 1.21 5.96 -4.66
CA SER A 41 1.85 7.23 -5.06
C SER A 41 3.38 7.16 -5.12
N GLY A 42 3.99 6.18 -4.44
CA GLY A 42 5.43 5.93 -4.46
C GLY A 42 5.99 5.64 -5.85
N VAL A 43 5.20 5.06 -6.77
CA VAL A 43 5.66 4.73 -8.14
C VAL A 43 6.06 5.98 -8.92
N LEU A 44 5.41 7.13 -8.68
CA LEU A 44 5.75 8.38 -9.36
C LEU A 44 7.12 8.92 -8.92
N SER A 45 7.43 8.85 -7.61
CA SER A 45 8.73 9.25 -7.09
C SER A 45 9.83 8.23 -7.44
N LEU A 46 9.45 6.96 -7.55
CA LEU A 46 10.33 5.89 -8.00
C LEU A 46 10.84 6.15 -9.42
N ALA A 47 9.95 6.51 -10.34
CA ALA A 47 10.30 6.82 -11.73
C ALA A 47 11.34 7.96 -11.82
N TRP A 48 11.15 9.03 -11.05
CA TRP A 48 12.12 10.12 -10.96
C TRP A 48 13.47 9.64 -10.43
N SER A 49 13.47 8.84 -9.36
CA SER A 49 14.69 8.34 -8.74
C SER A 49 15.47 7.41 -9.70
N VAL A 50 14.77 6.53 -10.41
CA VAL A 50 15.35 5.64 -11.44
C VAL A 50 15.91 6.45 -12.60
N ALA A 51 15.25 7.53 -13.01
CA ALA A 51 15.75 8.43 -14.05
C ALA A 51 17.09 9.07 -13.64
N GLN A 52 17.29 9.39 -12.35
CA GLN A 52 18.56 9.92 -11.85
C GLN A 52 19.68 8.86 -11.79
N LEU A 53 19.33 7.59 -11.60
CA LEU A 53 20.28 6.46 -11.59
C LEU A 53 20.73 6.05 -13.00
N GLY A 54 20.03 6.48 -14.04
CA GLY A 54 20.33 6.13 -15.43
C GLY A 54 19.87 4.72 -15.82
N TRP A 55 20.07 4.37 -17.10
CA TRP A 55 19.44 3.19 -17.70
C TRP A 55 19.97 1.85 -17.16
N VAL A 56 21.22 1.78 -16.70
CA VAL A 56 21.82 0.55 -16.16
C VAL A 56 21.57 0.44 -14.66
N ALA A 57 22.02 1.44 -13.89
CA ALA A 57 21.98 1.34 -12.43
C ALA A 57 20.54 1.38 -11.90
N GLY A 58 19.62 2.09 -12.58
CA GLY A 58 18.20 2.13 -12.22
C GLY A 58 17.55 0.74 -12.17
N PRO A 59 17.49 -0.01 -13.29
CA PRO A 59 16.96 -1.36 -13.32
C PRO A 59 17.70 -2.35 -12.42
N VAL A 60 19.04 -2.26 -12.33
CA VAL A 60 19.83 -3.12 -11.41
C VAL A 60 19.40 -2.89 -9.96
N CYS A 61 19.32 -1.63 -9.52
CA CYS A 61 18.84 -1.29 -8.18
C CYS A 61 17.39 -1.75 -7.95
N MET A 62 16.50 -1.60 -8.95
CA MET A 62 15.13 -2.10 -8.87
C MET A 62 15.06 -3.61 -8.64
N LEU A 63 15.86 -4.39 -9.38
CA LEU A 63 15.93 -5.84 -9.19
C LEU A 63 16.49 -6.23 -7.81
N CYS A 64 17.53 -5.52 -7.34
CA CYS A 64 18.07 -5.74 -5.99
C CYS A 64 17.01 -5.46 -4.91
N PHE A 65 16.30 -4.34 -4.99
CA PHE A 65 15.23 -4.03 -4.04
C PHE A 65 14.09 -5.04 -4.12
N ALA A 66 13.68 -5.45 -5.33
CA ALA A 66 12.68 -6.48 -5.51
C ALA A 66 13.08 -7.82 -4.87
N LEU A 67 14.34 -8.24 -5.02
CA LEU A 67 14.87 -9.45 -4.38
C LEU A 67 14.84 -9.34 -2.85
N VAL A 68 15.30 -8.21 -2.29
CA VAL A 68 15.28 -7.97 -0.85
C VAL A 68 13.85 -7.96 -0.31
N THR A 69 12.91 -7.31 -1.00
CA THR A 69 11.48 -7.32 -0.63
C THR A 69 10.90 -8.73 -0.70
N TYR A 70 11.21 -9.50 -1.75
CA TYR A 70 10.75 -10.88 -1.89
C TYR A 70 11.23 -11.77 -0.75
N VAL A 71 12.54 -11.74 -0.44
CA VAL A 71 13.11 -12.53 0.66
C VAL A 71 12.51 -12.10 2.00
N SER A 72 12.34 -10.80 2.23
CA SER A 72 11.73 -10.29 3.46
C SER A 72 10.27 -10.75 3.60
N ALA A 73 9.50 -10.71 2.51
CA ALA A 73 8.11 -11.16 2.50
C ALA A 73 7.99 -12.68 2.73
N ALA A 74 8.89 -13.48 2.16
CA ALA A 74 8.95 -14.91 2.38
C ALA A 74 9.24 -15.25 3.86
N LEU A 75 10.25 -14.60 4.44
CA LEU A 75 10.57 -14.77 5.87
C LEU A 75 9.40 -14.36 6.78
N LEU A 76 8.67 -13.29 6.44
CA LEU A 76 7.49 -12.86 7.18
C LEU A 76 6.33 -13.85 7.05
N ALA A 77 6.14 -14.43 5.86
CA ALA A 77 5.15 -15.47 5.62
C ALA A 77 5.48 -16.74 6.42
N ASP A 78 6.75 -17.13 6.51
CA ASP A 78 7.18 -18.26 7.34
C ASP A 78 6.98 -17.97 8.84
N CYS A 79 7.23 -16.72 9.28
CA CYS A 79 6.96 -16.27 10.66
C CYS A 79 5.45 -16.15 11.00
N TYR A 80 4.55 -16.38 10.04
CA TYR A 80 3.10 -16.26 10.27
C TYR A 80 2.59 -17.27 11.30
N ARG A 81 3.14 -18.48 11.33
CA ARG A 81 2.84 -19.50 12.34
C ARG A 81 4.12 -19.90 13.08
N ARG A 82 4.04 -19.95 14.40
CA ARG A 82 5.15 -20.41 15.24
C ARG A 82 5.30 -21.94 15.13
N ASP A 83 6.53 -22.41 14.90
CA ASP A 83 6.97 -23.81 14.93
C ASP A 83 6.29 -24.78 13.95
N GLY A 84 5.79 -24.31 12.80
CA GLY A 84 5.25 -25.19 11.74
C GLY A 84 4.03 -26.02 12.15
N ALA A 85 3.47 -25.78 13.33
CA ALA A 85 2.28 -26.47 13.78
C ALA A 85 1.08 -25.96 12.96
N ASP A 86 0.48 -26.85 12.18
CA ASP A 86 -0.76 -26.58 11.42
C ASP A 86 -1.89 -25.99 12.30
N LYS A 87 -1.79 -26.17 13.62
CA LYS A 87 -2.74 -25.75 14.65
C LYS A 87 -2.20 -24.71 15.66
N GLY A 88 -1.03 -24.12 15.45
CA GLY A 88 -0.46 -23.11 16.36
C GLY A 88 -1.11 -21.71 16.24
N PRO A 89 -1.01 -20.83 17.27
CA PRO A 89 -1.56 -19.48 17.22
C PRO A 89 -0.90 -18.66 16.08
N ARG A 90 -1.72 -17.95 15.30
CA ARG A 90 -1.29 -17.17 14.13
C ARG A 90 -0.89 -15.76 14.55
N ASN A 91 0.26 -15.28 14.06
CA ASN A 91 0.69 -13.90 14.26
C ASN A 91 0.01 -12.99 13.22
N ARG A 92 -1.02 -12.25 13.62
CA ARG A 92 -1.83 -11.42 12.69
C ARG A 92 -1.18 -10.10 12.32
N SER A 93 -0.36 -9.54 13.21
CA SER A 93 0.38 -8.32 12.97
C SER A 93 1.88 -8.58 12.93
N TYR A 94 2.61 -7.75 12.20
CA TYR A 94 4.07 -7.75 12.20
C TYR A 94 4.63 -7.61 13.62
N MET A 95 4.05 -6.73 14.44
CA MET A 95 4.49 -6.51 15.82
C MET A 95 4.28 -7.74 16.72
N ASP A 96 3.22 -8.52 16.48
CA ASP A 96 3.00 -9.78 17.22
C ASP A 96 4.02 -10.83 16.81
N ALA A 97 4.34 -10.94 15.52
CA ALA A 97 5.40 -11.83 15.04
C ALA A 97 6.76 -11.45 15.66
N VAL A 98 7.15 -10.17 15.62
CA VAL A 98 8.40 -9.71 16.25
C VAL A 98 8.39 -9.97 17.76
N ARG A 99 7.25 -9.80 18.44
CA ARG A 99 7.15 -10.08 19.87
C ARG A 99 7.39 -11.54 20.21
N VAL A 100 6.83 -12.44 19.39
CA VAL A 100 6.89 -13.89 19.62
C VAL A 100 8.29 -14.45 19.33
N PHE A 101 8.97 -13.97 18.28
CA PHE A 101 10.28 -14.51 17.86
C PHE A 101 11.48 -13.74 18.44
N LEU A 102 11.39 -12.42 18.54
CA LEU A 102 12.51 -11.52 18.87
C LEU A 102 12.36 -10.89 20.28
N GLY A 103 11.17 -10.93 20.85
CA GLY A 103 10.89 -10.47 22.20
C GLY A 103 10.59 -8.97 22.34
N LYS A 104 10.37 -8.53 23.57
CA LYS A 104 9.75 -7.22 23.88
C LYS A 104 10.58 -6.02 23.47
N LYS A 105 11.91 -6.04 23.64
CA LYS A 105 12.79 -4.91 23.32
C LYS A 105 12.81 -4.63 21.81
N GLN A 106 12.96 -5.66 20.99
CA GLN A 106 12.97 -5.53 19.53
C GLN A 106 11.59 -5.15 18.98
N THR A 107 10.50 -5.62 19.61
CA THR A 107 9.14 -5.17 19.26
C THR A 107 8.97 -3.66 19.38
N TRP A 108 9.54 -3.04 20.43
CA TRP A 108 9.48 -1.58 20.58
C TRP A 108 10.23 -0.87 19.45
N VAL A 109 11.44 -1.31 19.12
CA VAL A 109 12.25 -0.70 18.04
C VAL A 109 11.57 -0.88 16.67
N CYS A 110 11.21 -2.12 16.32
CA CYS A 110 10.55 -2.44 15.04
C CYS A 110 9.17 -1.78 14.95
N GLY A 111 8.42 -1.75 16.04
CA GLY A 111 7.14 -1.05 16.13
C GLY A 111 7.28 0.45 15.91
N SER A 112 8.26 1.09 16.55
CA SER A 112 8.54 2.52 16.34
C SER A 112 8.88 2.82 14.88
N LEU A 113 9.73 2.02 14.23
CA LEU A 113 10.05 2.19 12.80
C LEU A 113 8.81 2.02 11.91
N GLN A 114 7.95 1.03 12.21
CA GLN A 114 6.69 0.83 11.49
C GLN A 114 5.76 2.04 11.65
N TYR A 115 5.58 2.55 12.86
CA TYR A 115 4.72 3.71 13.11
C TYR A 115 5.23 4.98 12.44
N VAL A 116 6.54 5.25 12.50
CA VAL A 116 7.15 6.38 11.80
C VAL A 116 6.93 6.27 10.29
N SER A 117 7.08 5.08 9.73
CA SER A 117 6.85 4.83 8.29
C SER A 117 5.39 5.07 7.91
N LEU A 118 4.43 4.55 8.69
CA LEU A 118 3.00 4.77 8.46
C LEU A 118 2.62 6.25 8.58
N TYR A 119 3.16 6.96 9.56
CA TYR A 119 2.97 8.40 9.71
C TYR A 119 3.52 9.17 8.50
N GLY A 120 4.74 8.84 8.08
CA GLY A 120 5.37 9.42 6.88
C GLY A 120 4.53 9.18 5.62
N CYS A 121 4.02 7.97 5.43
CA CYS A 121 3.08 7.66 4.34
C CYS A 121 1.83 8.53 4.41
N GLY A 122 1.20 8.67 5.59
CA GLY A 122 0.02 9.53 5.78
C GLY A 122 0.28 10.98 5.37
N VAL A 123 1.40 11.56 5.83
CA VAL A 123 1.82 12.92 5.46
C VAL A 123 2.06 13.04 3.95
N ALA A 124 2.78 12.08 3.36
CA ALA A 124 3.07 12.07 1.93
C ALA A 124 1.79 12.01 1.08
N TYR A 125 0.82 11.17 1.45
CA TYR A 125 -0.48 11.12 0.79
C TYR A 125 -1.24 12.44 0.93
N THR A 126 -1.23 13.08 2.10
CA THR A 126 -1.89 14.38 2.29
C THR A 126 -1.31 15.49 1.43
N ILE A 127 0.03 15.58 1.34
CA ILE A 127 0.70 16.54 0.47
C ILE A 127 0.43 16.22 -1.01
N THR A 128 0.50 14.95 -1.39
CA THR A 128 0.27 14.51 -2.78
C THR A 128 -1.16 14.81 -3.22
N THR A 129 -2.16 14.56 -2.38
CA THR A 129 -3.56 14.88 -2.71
C THR A 129 -3.78 16.38 -2.83
N ALA A 130 -3.26 17.17 -1.89
CA ALA A 130 -3.41 18.63 -1.92
C ALA A 130 -2.75 19.26 -3.16
N THR A 131 -1.57 18.78 -3.54
CA THR A 131 -0.87 19.23 -4.76
C THR A 131 -1.61 18.82 -6.03
N SER A 132 -2.16 17.60 -6.06
CA SER A 132 -2.99 17.11 -7.18
C SER A 132 -4.28 17.92 -7.34
N MET A 133 -5.01 18.20 -6.25
CA MET A 133 -6.22 19.03 -6.28
C MET A 133 -5.92 20.45 -6.78
N ARG A 134 -4.82 21.06 -6.30
CA ARG A 134 -4.36 22.37 -6.78
C ARG A 134 -4.07 22.36 -8.27
N ALA A 135 -3.43 21.30 -8.78
CA ALA A 135 -3.13 21.16 -10.20
C ALA A 135 -4.40 21.07 -11.05
N ILE A 136 -5.38 20.26 -10.63
CA ILE A 136 -6.68 20.10 -11.32
C ILE A 136 -7.45 21.42 -11.39
N LEU A 137 -7.52 22.16 -10.28
CA LEU A 137 -8.23 23.44 -10.26
C LEU A 137 -7.55 24.48 -11.15
N ARG A 138 -6.21 24.48 -11.15
CA ARG A 138 -5.43 25.35 -12.02
C ARG A 138 -5.65 25.00 -13.49
N SER A 139 -5.69 23.72 -13.86
CA SER A 139 -5.98 23.32 -15.25
C SER A 139 -7.39 23.69 -15.67
N ASN A 140 -8.39 23.51 -14.80
CA ASN A 140 -9.77 23.90 -15.09
C ASN A 140 -9.92 25.41 -15.26
N CYS A 141 -9.22 26.20 -14.43
CA CYS A 141 -9.19 27.65 -14.54
C CYS A 141 -8.56 28.13 -15.85
N TYR A 142 -7.42 27.55 -16.26
CA TYR A 142 -6.79 27.87 -17.54
C TYR A 142 -7.63 27.44 -18.75
N HIS A 143 -8.37 26.34 -18.65
CA HIS A 143 -9.28 25.91 -19.71
C HIS A 143 -10.46 26.87 -19.86
N ALA A 144 -11.01 27.38 -18.76
CA ALA A 144 -12.18 28.26 -18.78
C ALA A 144 -11.85 29.75 -19.09
N HIS A 145 -10.73 30.26 -18.58
CA HIS A 145 -10.40 31.69 -18.63
C HIS A 145 -9.15 32.00 -19.48
N GLY A 146 -8.54 30.99 -20.10
CA GLY A 146 -7.31 31.11 -20.87
C GLY A 146 -6.03 31.12 -20.03
N HIS A 147 -4.88 30.88 -20.68
CA HIS A 147 -3.57 30.75 -20.01
C HIS A 147 -3.07 32.02 -19.30
N GLY A 148 -3.67 33.18 -19.55
CA GLY A 148 -3.32 34.47 -18.95
C GLY A 148 -4.03 34.81 -17.63
N ALA A 149 -4.98 33.98 -17.18
CA ALA A 149 -5.74 34.26 -15.97
C ALA A 149 -4.93 34.04 -14.67
N PRO A 150 -5.11 34.87 -13.63
CA PRO A 150 -4.43 34.71 -12.33
C PRO A 150 -5.06 33.55 -11.53
N CYS A 151 -4.77 32.32 -11.94
CA CYS A 151 -5.26 31.10 -11.29
C CYS A 151 -4.33 30.70 -10.14
N SER A 152 -4.58 31.20 -8.93
CA SER A 152 -3.84 30.82 -7.72
C SER A 152 -4.75 30.19 -6.67
N TYR A 153 -4.44 28.95 -6.28
CA TYR A 153 -5.12 28.21 -5.22
C TYR A 153 -4.14 27.86 -4.11
N GLY A 154 -4.51 28.07 -2.85
CA GLY A 154 -3.69 27.78 -1.68
C GLY A 154 -3.69 26.28 -1.34
N GLY A 155 -2.52 25.69 -1.07
CA GLY A 155 -2.39 24.26 -0.77
C GLY A 155 -2.90 23.85 0.63
N SER A 156 -2.74 24.74 1.63
CA SER A 156 -3.03 24.43 3.03
C SER A 156 -4.50 24.07 3.29
N TYR A 157 -5.42 24.70 2.55
CA TYR A 157 -6.86 24.40 2.65
C TYR A 157 -7.16 22.95 2.21
N TYR A 158 -6.59 22.50 1.09
CA TYR A 158 -6.79 21.13 0.60
C TYR A 158 -6.11 20.08 1.47
N MET A 159 -4.96 20.42 2.08
CA MET A 159 -4.32 19.55 3.08
C MET A 159 -5.23 19.34 4.30
N LEU A 160 -5.81 20.42 4.83
CA LEU A 160 -6.73 20.34 5.97
C LEU A 160 -7.99 19.56 5.63
N MET A 161 -8.59 19.82 4.46
CA MET A 161 -9.78 19.12 4.00
C MET A 161 -9.54 17.61 3.82
N PHE A 162 -8.42 17.23 3.20
CA PHE A 162 -8.09 15.80 3.04
C PHE A 162 -7.74 15.14 4.37
N GLY A 163 -7.05 15.83 5.28
CA GLY A 163 -6.81 15.33 6.63
C GLY A 163 -8.11 15.10 7.41
N ALA A 164 -9.09 16.00 7.28
CA ALA A 164 -10.42 15.79 7.85
C ALA A 164 -11.11 14.56 7.26
N ALA A 165 -11.05 14.37 5.93
CA ALA A 165 -11.59 13.17 5.29
C ALA A 165 -10.91 11.87 5.77
N GLN A 166 -9.59 11.89 5.98
CA GLN A 166 -8.85 10.76 6.56
C GLN A 166 -9.33 10.42 7.98
N LEU A 167 -9.61 11.43 8.82
CA LEU A 167 -10.18 11.22 10.15
C LEU A 167 -11.58 10.61 10.06
N PHE A 168 -12.42 11.09 9.14
CA PHE A 168 -13.75 10.51 8.92
C PHE A 168 -13.68 9.05 8.46
N LEU A 169 -12.81 8.74 7.51
CA LEU A 169 -12.60 7.35 7.04
C LEU A 169 -12.04 6.44 8.14
N SER A 170 -11.28 6.97 9.09
CA SER A 170 -10.76 6.21 10.23
C SER A 170 -11.87 5.75 11.20
N PHE A 171 -13.07 6.33 11.12
CA PHE A 171 -14.22 5.86 11.91
C PHE A 171 -14.94 4.65 11.29
N ILE A 172 -14.59 4.22 10.07
CA ILE A 172 -15.19 3.05 9.41
C ILE A 172 -14.37 1.81 9.80
N PRO A 173 -14.88 0.92 10.68
CA PRO A 173 -14.10 -0.20 11.22
C PRO A 173 -14.27 -1.51 10.44
N ASP A 174 -15.11 -1.55 9.39
CA ASP A 174 -15.48 -2.81 8.75
C ASP A 174 -14.62 -3.15 7.53
N PHE A 175 -13.98 -4.32 7.58
CA PHE A 175 -13.06 -4.81 6.55
C PHE A 175 -13.78 -5.24 5.27
N HIS A 176 -15.09 -5.53 5.33
CA HIS A 176 -15.86 -5.90 4.13
C HIS A 176 -16.16 -4.69 3.23
N ASP A 177 -16.30 -3.50 3.80
CA ASP A 177 -16.53 -2.24 3.07
C ASP A 177 -15.27 -1.69 2.38
N MET A 178 -14.08 -2.16 2.78
CA MET A 178 -12.79 -1.69 2.26
C MET A 178 -12.38 -2.38 0.94
N ALA A 179 -13.03 -3.48 0.55
CA ALA A 179 -12.72 -4.20 -0.69
C ALA A 179 -12.96 -3.32 -1.92
N TRP A 180 -14.04 -2.55 -1.92
CA TRP A 180 -14.35 -1.59 -2.99
C TRP A 180 -13.30 -0.48 -3.10
N LEU A 181 -12.79 0.03 -1.95
CA LEU A 181 -11.71 1.01 -1.93
C LEU A 181 -10.40 0.44 -2.52
N SER A 182 -10.08 -0.82 -2.23
CA SER A 182 -8.92 -1.49 -2.83
C SER A 182 -9.08 -1.64 -4.35
N VAL A 183 -10.29 -1.97 -4.85
CA VAL A 183 -10.55 -2.06 -6.30
C VAL A 183 -10.41 -0.70 -6.96
N LEU A 184 -10.99 0.36 -6.37
CA LEU A 184 -10.85 1.72 -6.89
C LEU A 184 -9.38 2.16 -6.93
N ALA A 185 -8.63 1.89 -5.86
CA ALA A 185 -7.21 2.16 -5.81
C ALA A 185 -6.47 1.42 -6.93
N ALA A 186 -6.78 0.15 -7.18
CA ALA A 186 -6.20 -0.63 -8.28
C ALA A 186 -6.45 0.04 -9.65
N VAL A 187 -7.69 0.43 -9.92
CA VAL A 187 -8.10 1.03 -11.20
C VAL A 187 -7.38 2.37 -11.42
N MET A 188 -7.37 3.24 -10.41
CA MET A 188 -6.63 4.51 -10.48
C MET A 188 -5.13 4.26 -10.68
N SER A 189 -4.63 3.20 -10.06
CA SER A 189 -3.23 2.81 -10.13
C SER A 189 -2.76 2.38 -11.51
N PHE A 190 -3.52 1.48 -12.14
CA PHE A 190 -3.25 1.11 -13.53
C PHE A 190 -3.43 2.30 -14.47
N SER A 191 -4.45 3.12 -14.25
CA SER A 191 -4.72 4.30 -15.09
C SER A 191 -3.53 5.26 -15.12
N TYR A 192 -2.97 5.63 -13.96
CA TYR A 192 -1.79 6.51 -13.95
C TYR A 192 -0.58 5.85 -14.59
N ALA A 193 -0.38 4.54 -14.41
CA ALA A 193 0.74 3.82 -14.99
C ALA A 193 0.66 3.79 -16.52
N PHE A 194 -0.53 3.56 -17.09
CA PHE A 194 -0.77 3.61 -18.53
C PHE A 194 -0.59 5.02 -19.10
N ILE A 195 -1.08 6.06 -18.41
CA ILE A 195 -0.87 7.46 -18.84
C ILE A 195 0.63 7.80 -18.82
N GLY A 196 1.35 7.43 -17.76
CA GLY A 196 2.79 7.64 -17.65
C GLY A 196 3.58 6.91 -18.74
N LEU A 197 3.24 5.64 -18.99
CA LEU A 197 3.84 4.85 -20.07
C LEU A 197 3.57 5.47 -21.45
N GLY A 198 2.32 5.87 -21.71
CA GLY A 198 1.91 6.46 -22.97
C GLY A 198 2.62 7.79 -23.26
N LEU A 199 2.68 8.69 -22.27
CA LEU A 199 3.41 9.94 -22.38
C LEU A 199 4.92 9.71 -22.54
N GLY A 200 5.48 8.73 -21.82
CA GLY A 200 6.89 8.36 -21.93
C GLY A 200 7.24 7.82 -23.32
N LEU A 201 6.46 6.88 -23.86
CA LEU A 201 6.64 6.33 -25.20
C LEU A 201 6.44 7.37 -26.30
N ALA A 202 5.43 8.23 -26.18
CA ALA A 202 5.21 9.31 -27.14
C ALA A 202 6.42 10.26 -27.18
N ASN A 203 7.01 10.57 -26.03
CA ASN A 203 8.19 11.43 -25.94
C ASN A 203 9.44 10.76 -26.56
N THR A 204 9.67 9.46 -26.31
CA THR A 204 10.83 8.77 -26.88
C THR A 204 10.72 8.58 -28.40
N ILE A 205 9.53 8.30 -28.92
CA ILE A 205 9.30 8.15 -30.36
C ILE A 205 9.34 9.51 -31.07
N GLY A 206 8.82 10.56 -30.43
CA GLY A 206 8.81 11.93 -30.97
C GLY A 206 10.18 12.61 -30.95
N THR A 207 11.16 12.08 -30.22
CA THR A 207 12.49 12.67 -30.07
C THR A 207 13.57 11.75 -30.67
N PRO A 208 13.98 11.93 -31.95
CA PRO A 208 14.91 11.04 -32.65
C PRO A 208 16.37 11.06 -32.11
N CYS A 209 16.64 11.74 -30.99
CA CYS A 209 17.99 12.03 -30.50
C CYS A 209 18.18 11.68 -29.01
N PHE A 210 17.67 10.53 -28.55
CA PHE A 210 17.97 10.05 -27.18
C PHE A 210 18.62 8.66 -27.13
N LEU A 211 18.91 8.06 -28.28
CA LEU A 211 19.52 6.72 -28.33
C LEU A 211 21.04 6.72 -28.03
N PHE A 212 21.68 7.87 -27.81
CA PHE A 212 23.15 7.91 -27.78
C PHE A 212 23.83 8.61 -26.60
N ILE A 213 23.12 9.21 -25.63
CA ILE A 213 23.79 9.91 -24.53
C ILE A 213 23.10 9.62 -23.20
N VAL A 214 23.81 8.82 -22.38
CA VAL A 214 23.67 8.52 -20.94
C VAL A 214 22.72 7.39 -20.55
#